data_AF-A0A9W5VMB2-F1
#
_entry.id   AF-A0A9W5VMB2-F1
#
_cell.length_a   1.000
_cell.length_b   1.000
_cell.length_c   1.000
_cell.angle_alpha   90.00
_cell.angle_beta   90.00
_cell.angle_gamma   90.00
#
_symmetry.space_group_name_H-M   'P 1'
#
loop_
_entity.id
_entity.type
_entity.pdbx_description
1 polymer ?
#
loop_
_entity_poly.entity_id
_entity_poly.type
_entity_poly.pdbx_seq_one_letter_code
_entity_poly.pdbx_strand_id
1 'polypeptide(L)' 'MHMQTHIKMNRQMMILTSIRKLKFATRRHLMAIHDMGGIRNANRILKDLSPYVNSTVYKKEHVYYLN' A
#
# COMPACT_ATOMS: atom_id res chain seq x y z
N MET A 1 18.86 11.76 -8.41
CA MET A 1 17.80 10.96 -9.06
C MET A 1 17.81 9.48 -8.67
N HIS A 2 18.94 8.77 -8.64
CA HIS A 2 18.99 7.31 -8.39
C HIS A 2 18.51 6.88 -6.97
N MET A 3 18.95 7.57 -5.91
CA MET A 3 18.55 7.26 -4.53
C MET A 3 17.02 7.36 -4.29
N GLN A 4 16.36 8.34 -4.92
CA GLN A 4 14.92 8.54 -4.75
C GLN A 4 14.11 7.32 -5.24
N THR A 5 14.58 6.68 -6.31
CA THR A 5 13.98 5.46 -6.88
C THR A 5 14.15 4.27 -5.95
N HIS A 6 15.33 4.09 -5.34
CA HIS A 6 15.57 3.02 -4.36
C HIS A 6 14.71 3.18 -3.10
N ILE A 7 14.59 4.39 -2.56
CA ILE A 7 13.72 4.67 -1.40
C ILE A 7 12.26 4.35 -1.74
N LYS A 8 11.80 4.72 -2.94
CA LYS A 8 10.44 4.41 -3.41
C LYS A 8 10.22 2.89 -3.53
N MET A 9 11.14 2.17 -4.16
CA MET A 9 11.07 0.70 -4.30
C MET A 9 11.08 -0.01 -2.95
N ASN A 10 11.95 0.42 -2.02
CA ASN A 10 11.99 -0.13 -0.67
C ASN A 10 10.65 0.07 0.06
N ARG A 11 10.05 1.25 -0.05
CA ARG A 11 8.73 1.52 0.53
C ARG A 11 7.65 0.63 -0.07
N GLN A 12 7.65 0.44 -1.40
CA GLN A 12 6.70 -0.46 -2.06
C GLN A 12 6.87 -1.91 -1.58
N MET A 13 8.10 -2.42 -1.50
CA MET A 13 8.39 -3.77 -1.01
C MET A 13 7.96 -3.97 0.45
N MET A 14 8.15 -2.98 1.31
CA MET A 14 7.66 -3.05 2.70
C MET A 14 6.13 -3.16 2.75
N ILE A 15 5.41 -2.36 1.96
CA ILE A 15 3.94 -2.38 1.93
C ILE A 15 3.44 -3.74 1.42
N LEU A 16 4.00 -4.24 0.31
CA LEU A 16 3.63 -5.54 -0.25
C LEU A 16 3.92 -6.68 0.74
N THR A 17 5.02 -6.60 1.48
CA THR A 17 5.36 -7.59 2.52
C THR A 17 4.35 -7.58 3.66
N SER A 18 3.86 -6.41 4.09
CA SER A 18 2.81 -6.30 5.10
C SER A 18 1.49 -6.91 4.61
N ILE A 19 1.08 -6.61 3.37
CA ILE A 19 -0.13 -7.19 2.77
C ILE A 19 0.00 -8.72 2.72
N ARG A 20 1.17 -9.25 2.31
CA ARG A 20 1.45 -10.69 2.29
C ARG A 20 1.30 -11.34 3.67
N LYS A 21 1.86 -10.72 4.70
CA LYS A 21 1.82 -11.21 6.09
C LYS A 21 0.40 -11.22 6.64
N LEU A 22 -0.38 -10.18 6.35
CA LEU A 22 -1.76 -10.02 6.83
C LEU A 22 -2.80 -10.76 5.96
N LYS A 23 -2.40 -11.33 4.82
CA LYS A 23 -3.24 -11.89 3.74
C LYS A 23 -4.08 -10.85 2.99
N PHE A 24 -4.52 -9.81 3.68
CA PHE A 24 -5.09 -8.59 3.12
C PHE A 24 -4.82 -7.42 4.08
N ALA A 25 -4.94 -6.19 3.59
CA ALA A 25 -4.88 -5.01 4.45
C ALA A 25 -5.86 -3.94 3.96
N THR A 26 -6.47 -3.22 4.89
CA THR A 26 -7.25 -2.04 4.53
C THR A 26 -6.34 -0.84 4.32
N ARG A 27 -6.85 0.20 3.63
CA ARG A 27 -6.15 1.49 3.55
C ARG A 27 -5.77 2.02 4.93
N ARG A 28 -6.64 1.89 5.94
CA ARG A 28 -6.35 2.38 7.31
C ARG A 28 -5.27 1.56 7.98
N HIS A 29 -5.26 0.23 7.82
CA HIS A 29 -4.16 -0.62 8.30
C HIS A 29 -2.83 -0.19 7.69
N LEU A 30 -2.78 -0.02 6.36
CA LEU A 30 -1.56 0.38 5.65
C LEU A 30 -1.09 1.78 6.04
N MET A 31 -2.01 2.72 6.24
CA MET A 31 -1.70 4.05 6.75
C MET A 31 -1.08 4.01 8.15
N ALA A 32 -1.63 3.20 9.05
CA ALA A 32 -1.16 3.05 10.42
C ALA A 32 0.21 2.36 10.51
N ILE A 33 0.45 1.34 9.68
CA ILE A 33 1.71 0.56 9.71
C ILE A 33 2.87 1.31 9.03
N HIS A 34 2.59 2.03 7.94
CA HIS A 34 3.64 2.58 7.06
C HIS A 34 3.75 4.10 7.06
N ASP A 35 3.13 4.77 8.04
CA ASP A 35 3.10 6.24 8.17
C ASP A 35 2.89 6.93 6.81
N MET A 36 1.71 6.71 6.23
CA MET A 36 1.36 7.27 4.92
C MET A 36 0.85 8.72 5.01
N GLY A 37 0.82 9.31 6.20
CA GLY A 37 0.24 10.62 6.44
C GLY A 37 -1.25 10.65 6.07
N GLY A 38 -1.65 11.61 5.23
CA GLY A 38 -3.04 11.82 4.84
C GLY A 38 -3.58 10.83 3.79
N ILE A 39 -4.92 10.76 3.72
CA ILE A 39 -5.66 9.88 2.80
C ILE A 39 -5.24 10.06 1.33
N ARG A 40 -5.02 11.31 0.88
CA ARG A 40 -4.58 11.59 -0.49
C ARG A 40 -3.22 10.95 -0.81
N ASN A 41 -2.28 11.00 0.12
CA ASN A 41 -0.96 10.40 -0.07
C ASN A 41 -1.03 8.87 -0.06
N ALA A 42 -1.82 8.30 0.85
CA ALA A 42 -2.09 6.86 0.87
C ALA A 42 -2.67 6.39 -0.48
N ASN A 43 -3.69 7.07 -1.00
CA ASN A 43 -4.29 6.72 -2.28
C ASN A 43 -3.29 6.80 -3.45
N ARG A 44 -2.40 7.81 -3.46
CA ARG A 44 -1.34 7.92 -4.45
C ARG A 44 -0.35 6.74 -4.38
N ILE A 45 0.14 6.42 -3.19
CA ILE A 45 1.08 5.30 -2.97
C ILE A 45 0.43 3.96 -3.35
N LEU A 46 -0.83 3.74 -2.97
CA LEU A 46 -1.56 2.50 -3.25
C LEU A 46 -1.89 2.37 -4.74
N LYS A 47 -2.12 3.49 -5.45
CA LYS A 47 -2.27 3.49 -6.91
C LYS A 47 -0.98 3.06 -7.61
N ASP A 48 0.20 3.48 -7.12
CA ASP A 48 1.48 3.03 -7.66
C ASP A 48 1.75 1.52 -7.44
N LEU A 49 0.97 0.86 -6.57
CA LEU A 49 1.07 -0.58 -6.29
C LEU A 49 0.11 -1.42 -7.13
N SER A 50 -0.77 -0.82 -7.93
CA SER A 50 -1.81 -1.55 -8.68
C SER A 50 -1.33 -2.71 -9.56
N PRO A 51 -0.08 -2.73 -10.10
CA PRO A 51 0.41 -3.91 -10.82
C PRO A 51 0.59 -5.17 -9.95
N TYR A 52 0.70 -5.00 -8.63
CA TYR A 52 1.07 -6.07 -7.68
C TYR A 52 -0.07 -6.49 -6.76
N VAL A 53 -1.15 -5.70 -6.72
CA VAL A 53 -2.26 -5.90 -5.78
C VAL A 53 -3.59 -5.76 -6.48
N ASN A 54 -4.54 -6.58 -6.05
CA ASN A 54 -5.94 -6.37 -6.32
C ASN A 54 -6.55 -5.53 -5.19
N SER A 55 -7.66 -4.85 -5.50
CA SER A 55 -8.41 -4.10 -4.50
C SER A 55 -9.91 -4.27 -4.66
N THR A 56 -10.62 -4.23 -3.52
CA THR A 56 -12.08 -4.21 -3.47
C THR A 56 -12.55 -3.24 -2.40
N VAL A 57 -13.84 -2.93 -2.39
CA VAL A 57 -14.47 -2.12 -1.35
C VAL A 57 -15.35 -3.02 -0.49
N TYR A 58 -15.05 -3.08 0.80
CA TYR A 58 -15.84 -3.79 1.79
C TYR A 58 -16.22 -2.84 2.92
N LYS A 59 -17.51 -2.74 3.26
CA LYS A 59 -18.02 -1.84 4.30
C LYS A 59 -17.50 -0.39 4.18
N LYS A 60 -17.50 0.16 2.96
CA LYS A 60 -16.97 1.50 2.62
C LYS A 60 -15.46 1.69 2.86
N GLU A 61 -14.71 0.60 2.94
CA GLU A 61 -13.26 0.63 3.10
C GLU A 61 -12.55 -0.11 1.97
N HIS A 62 -11.46 0.48 1.48
CA HIS A 62 -10.62 -0.16 0.46
C HIS A 62 -9.77 -1.25 1.09
N VAL A 63 -9.92 -2.47 0.58
CA VAL A 63 -9.19 -3.68 0.98
C VAL A 63 -8.24 -4.05 -0.16
N TYR A 64 -6.98 -4.29 0.17
CA TYR A 64 -5.91 -4.66 -0.75
C TYR A 64 -5.40 -6.06 -0.42
N TYR A 65 -5.16 -6.86 -1.44
CA TYR A 65 -4.58 -8.20 -1.35
C TYR A 65 -3.66 -8.43 -2.55
N LEU A 66 -2.67 -9.31 -2.39
CA LEU A 66 -1.73 -9.60 -3.49
C LEU A 66 -2.45 -10.33 -4.64
N ASN A 67 -1.97 -10.12 -5.86
CA ASN A 67 -2.35 -10.94 -7.02
C ASN A 67 -1.94 -12.40 -6.85
#